data_AF-A0A348SCW7-F1
#
_entry.id   AF-A0A348SCW7-F1
#
_cell.length_a   1.000
_cell.length_b   1.000
_cell.length_c   1.000
_cell.angle_alpha   90.00
_cell.angle_beta   90.00
_cell.angle_gamma   90.00
#
_symmetry.space_group_name_H-M   'P 1'
#
loop_
_entity.id
_entity.type
_entity.pdbx_description
1 polymer ?
#
loop_
_entity_poly.entity_id
_entity_poly.type
_entity_poly.pdbx_seq_one_letter_code
_entity_poly.pdbx_strand_id
1 'polypeptide(L)' 'VLNRPALARGLAVGGPANLVVVDLSATWVPSRKTLIGRSINTPLLGKTLTGAVLLTLLNGEVAWKAE' A
#
# COMPACT_ATOMS: atom_id res chain seq x y z
N VAL A 1 -18.53 5.91 5.89
CA VAL A 1 -17.92 6.00 4.54
C VAL A 1 -19.07 6.09 3.57
N LEU A 2 -19.18 7.23 2.89
CA LEU A 2 -20.36 7.65 2.13
C LEU A 2 -20.72 6.62 1.04
N ASN A 3 -22.01 6.28 0.92
CA ASN A 3 -22.73 5.41 -0.03
C ASN A 3 -22.05 5.09 -1.39
N ARG A 4 -20.87 4.46 -1.39
CA ARG A 4 -20.09 4.08 -2.58
C ARG A 4 -19.77 2.59 -2.50
N PRO A 5 -20.53 1.72 -3.19
CA PRO A 5 -20.34 0.27 -3.15
C PRO A 5 -18.92 -0.16 -3.54
N ALA A 6 -18.28 0.57 -4.45
CA ALA A 6 -16.88 0.35 -4.84
C ALA A 6 -15.86 0.57 -3.70
N LEU A 7 -16.26 1.24 -2.61
CA LEU A 7 -15.46 1.44 -1.39
C LEU A 7 -15.92 0.54 -0.24
N ALA A 8 -16.75 -0.49 -0.53
CA ALA A 8 -17.11 -1.49 0.46
C ALA A 8 -15.83 -2.09 1.06
N ARG A 9 -15.75 -2.07 2.39
CA ARG A 9 -14.59 -2.59 3.12
C ARG A 9 -14.71 -4.11 3.24
N GLY A 10 -13.60 -4.81 3.08
CA GLY A 10 -13.50 -6.25 3.36
C GLY A 10 -13.08 -7.07 2.14
N LEU A 11 -12.70 -8.32 2.40
CA LEU A 11 -12.38 -9.33 1.40
C LEU A 11 -13.53 -10.35 1.37
N ALA A 12 -14.34 -10.31 0.32
CA ALA A 12 -15.48 -11.18 0.16
C ALA A 12 -15.64 -11.61 -1.30
N VAL A 13 -16.21 -12.80 -1.51
CA VAL A 13 -16.52 -13.31 -2.85
C VAL A 13 -17.49 -12.37 -3.56
N GLY A 14 -17.23 -12.07 -4.83
CA GLY A 14 -18.03 -11.14 -5.63
C GLY A 14 -17.76 -9.65 -5.35
N GLY A 15 -16.92 -9.32 -4.35
CA GLY A 15 -16.46 -7.96 -4.09
C GLY A 15 -15.37 -7.50 -5.06
N PRO A 16 -15.12 -6.17 -5.15
CA PRO A 16 -14.03 -5.64 -5.95
C PRO A 16 -12.66 -6.10 -5.42
N ALA A 17 -11.76 -6.49 -6.31
CA ALA A 17 -10.40 -6.94 -5.96
C ALA A 17 -9.45 -5.75 -5.68
N ASN A 18 -9.78 -4.96 -4.66
CA ASN A 18 -8.97 -3.87 -4.12
C ASN A 18 -8.14 -4.39 -2.95
N LEU A 19 -6.93 -4.86 -3.21
CA LEU A 19 -6.13 -5.65 -2.27
C LEU A 19 -4.71 -5.11 -2.13
N VAL A 20 -4.12 -5.37 -0.97
CA VAL A 20 -2.68 -5.19 -0.73
C VAL A 20 -2.09 -6.48 -0.18
N VAL A 21 -0.91 -6.85 -0.65
CA VAL A 21 -0.09 -7.91 -0.06
C VAL A 21 1.01 -7.25 0.75
N VAL A 22 1.17 -7.64 2.01
CA VAL A 22 2.13 -7.04 2.93
C VAL A 22 3.02 -8.15 3.51
N ASP A 23 4.33 -7.98 3.42
CA ASP A 23 5.28 -8.75 4.22
C ASP A 23 5.39 -8.10 5.59
N LEU A 24 4.87 -8.78 6.61
CA LEU A 24 4.87 -8.30 7.99
C LEU A 24 6.25 -8.38 8.66
N SER A 25 7.16 -9.20 8.14
CA SER A 25 8.51 -9.39 8.68
C SER A 25 9.53 -8.41 8.10
N ALA A 26 9.23 -7.84 6.92
CA ALA A 26 10.08 -6.88 6.27
C ALA A 26 10.27 -5.60 7.11
N THR A 27 11.46 -5.03 7.01
CA THR A 27 11.77 -3.70 7.55
C THR A 27 12.38 -2.84 6.47
N TRP A 28 12.12 -1.54 6.52
CA TRP A 28 12.69 -0.58 5.58
C TRP A 28 12.81 0.81 6.20
N VAL A 29 13.63 1.66 5.58
CA VAL A 29 13.86 3.03 6.03
C VAL A 29 13.38 4.01 4.95
N PRO A 30 12.42 4.90 5.24
CA PRO A 30 12.04 5.96 4.34
C PRO A 30 13.21 6.91 4.08
N SER A 31 13.46 7.14 2.81
CA SER A 31 14.49 8.03 2.28
C SER A 31 14.02 8.64 0.96
N ARG A 32 14.78 9.60 0.43
CA ARG A 32 14.52 10.14 -0.92
C ARG A 32 14.53 9.04 -2.00
N LYS A 33 15.31 7.98 -1.82
CA LYS A 33 15.41 6.88 -2.79
C LYS A 33 14.23 5.91 -2.71
N THR A 34 13.67 5.71 -1.51
CA THR A 34 12.58 4.73 -1.27
C THR A 34 11.19 5.36 -1.36
N LEU A 35 11.07 6.68 -1.23
CA LEU A 35 9.80 7.39 -1.42
C LEU A 35 9.61 7.81 -2.87
N ILE A 36 8.47 7.42 -3.47
CA ILE A 36 8.10 7.76 -4.85
C ILE A 36 7.64 9.22 -4.97
N GLY A 37 6.96 9.77 -3.95
CA GLY A 37 6.38 11.11 -4.00
C GLY A 37 7.40 12.24 -4.13
N ARG A 38 7.05 13.34 -4.81
CA ARG A 38 7.99 14.47 -5.03
C ARG A 38 8.39 15.20 -3.74
N SER A 39 7.49 15.32 -2.76
CA SER A 39 7.78 15.92 -1.45
C SER A 39 8.39 14.90 -0.49
N ILE A 40 9.27 15.37 0.39
CA ILE A 40 9.84 14.61 1.51
C ILE A 40 9.40 15.17 2.87
N ASN A 41 8.32 15.96 2.91
CA ASN A 41 7.78 16.51 4.15
C ASN A 41 7.05 15.43 4.98
N THR A 42 7.83 14.52 5.55
CA THR A 42 7.33 13.45 6.41
C THR A 42 8.24 13.30 7.63
N PRO A 43 7.68 13.12 8.85
CA PRO A 43 8.47 12.87 10.05
C PRO A 43 9.07 11.46 10.09
N LEU A 44 8.82 10.64 9.06
CA LEU A 44 9.25 9.24 9.00
C LEU A 44 10.64 9.04 8.37
N LEU A 45 11.26 10.07 7.82
CA LEU A 45 12.60 9.96 7.23
C LEU A 45 13.61 9.41 8.25
N GLY A 46 14.39 8.41 7.81
CA GLY A 46 15.42 7.77 8.65
C GLY A 46 14.87 6.84 9.75
N LYS A 47 13.55 6.73 9.93
CA LYS A 47 12.96 5.79 10.89
C LYS A 47 12.86 4.41 10.28
N THR A 48 13.21 3.38 11.04
CA THR A 48 12.93 2.00 10.62
C THR A 48 11.45 1.70 10.79
N LEU A 49 10.81 1.28 9.71
CA LEU A 49 9.41 0.84 9.68
C LEU A 49 9.36 -0.67 9.50
N THR A 50 8.36 -1.30 10.11
CA THR A 50 8.05 -2.73 9.96
C THR A 50 6.82 -2.89 9.08
N GLY A 51 6.82 -3.92 8.24
CA GLY A 51 5.81 -4.10 7.21
C GLY A 51 6.21 -3.41 5.91
N ALA A 52 6.24 -4.18 4.82
CA ALA A 52 6.42 -3.66 3.48
C ALA A 52 5.29 -4.15 2.57
N VAL A 53 4.68 -3.25 1.81
CA VAL A 53 3.74 -3.64 0.76
C VAL A 53 4.55 -4.29 -0.36
N LEU A 54 4.09 -5.43 -0.86
CA LEU A 54 4.68 -6.16 -2.00
C LEU A 54 3.87 -5.99 -3.28
N LEU A 55 2.55 -5.83 -3.16
CA LEU A 55 1.62 -5.72 -4.28
C LEU A 55 0.42 -4.87 -3.87
N THR A 56 -0.04 -4.01 -4.77
CA THR A 56 -1.32 -3.30 -4.68
C THR A 56 -2.15 -3.63 -5.93
N LEU A 57 -3.34 -4.16 -5.72
CA LEU A 57 -4.35 -4.41 -6.74
C LEU A 57 -5.48 -3.39 -6.63
N LEU A 58 -5.89 -2.83 -7.77
CA LEU A 58 -7.07 -1.99 -7.90
C LEU A 58 -8.03 -2.66 -8.89
N ASN A 59 -9.20 -3.08 -8.44
CA ASN A 59 -10.18 -3.84 -9.22
C ASN A 59 -9.57 -5.06 -9.95
N GLY A 60 -8.57 -5.70 -9.35
CA GLY A 60 -7.88 -6.87 -9.91
C GLY A 60 -6.68 -6.55 -10.81
N GLU A 61 -6.44 -5.27 -11.12
CA GLU A 61 -5.29 -4.84 -11.90
C GLU A 61 -4.11 -4.44 -11.00
N VAL A 62 -2.89 -4.73 -11.45
CA VAL A 62 -1.67 -4.36 -10.72
C VAL A 62 -1.45 -2.85 -10.81
N ALA A 63 -1.71 -2.16 -9.71
CA ALA A 63 -1.48 -0.72 -9.60
C ALA A 63 -0.05 -0.40 -9.14
N TRP A 64 0.55 -1.30 -8.36
CA TRP A 64 1.94 -1.20 -7.91
C TRP A 64 2.46 -2.58 -7.50
N LYS A 65 3.75 -2.82 -7.70
CA LYS A 65 4.44 -4.03 -7.26
C LYS A 65 5.84 -3.64 -6.78
N ALA A 66 6.32 -4.28 -5.72
CA ALA A 66 7.73 -4.23 -5.37
C ALA A 66 8.56 -4.84 -6.52
N GLU A 67 9.70 -4.22 -6.82
CA GLU A 67 10.68 -4.78 -7.75
C GLU A 67 11.27 -6.09 -7.22
#